data_AF-A0A9C7UJG9-F1
#
_entry.id   AF-A0A9C7UJG9-F1
#
_cell.length_a   1.000
_cell.length_b   1.000
_cell.length_c   1.000
_cell.angle_alpha   90.00
_cell.angle_beta   90.00
_cell.angle_gamma   90.00
#
_symmetry.space_group_name_H-M   'P 1'
#
loop_
_entity.id
_entity.type
_entity.pdbx_description
1 polymer ?
#
loop_
_entity_poly.entity_id
_entity_poly.type
_entity_poly.pdbx_seq_one_letter_code
_entity_poly.pdbx_strand_id
1 'polypeptide(L)' 'MVELVEAYGAFMASSDIPKLFINADPGSILVGKQREFCRSWPNQLEVTVKGLHFLQEDSPQEIGQAIATWHAAL' A
#
# COMPACT_ATOMS: atom_id res chain seq x y z
N MET A 1 10.76 -13.79 -13.62
CA MET A 1 9.78 -13.41 -12.58
C MET A 1 10.37 -12.40 -11.60
N VAL A 2 11.52 -12.67 -10.98
CA VAL A 2 12.19 -11.71 -10.07
C VAL A 2 12.51 -10.38 -10.76
N GLU A 3 13.13 -10.41 -11.94
CA GLU A 3 13.46 -9.19 -12.70
C GLU A 3 12.24 -8.32 -13.03
N LEU A 4 11.09 -8.94 -13.33
CA LEU A 4 9.86 -8.20 -13.60
C LEU A 4 9.33 -7.50 -12.34
N VAL A 5 9.44 -8.18 -11.18
CA VAL A 5 9.06 -7.62 -9.88
C VAL A 5 9.93 -6.45 -9.49
N GLU A 6 11.24 -6.58 -9.68
CA GLU A 6 12.20 -5.50 -9.46
C GLU A 6 11.93 -4.31 -10.38
N ALA A 7 11.63 -4.57 -11.67
CA ALA A 7 11.35 -3.52 -12.64
C ALA A 7 10.12 -2.69 -12.27
N TYR A 8 8.98 -3.31 -11.93
CA TYR A 8 7.81 -2.54 -11.52
C TYR A 8 8.02 -1.87 -10.16
N GLY A 9 8.78 -2.48 -9.25
CA GLY A 9 9.12 -1.89 -7.95
C GLY A 9 9.94 -0.60 -8.11
N ALA A 10 10.95 -0.63 -8.99
CA ALA A 10 11.75 0.53 -9.34
C ALA A 10 10.92 1.63 -10.01
N PHE A 11 10.02 1.26 -10.93
CA PHE A 11 9.09 2.20 -11.55
C PHE A 11 8.20 2.91 -10.52
N MET A 12 7.61 2.15 -9.59
CA MET A 12 6.77 2.74 -8.54
C MET A 12 7.56 3.66 -7.60
N ALA A 13 8.83 3.34 -7.33
CA ALA A 13 9.71 4.15 -6.50
C ALA A 13 10.14 5.47 -7.16
N SER A 14 10.12 5.57 -8.49
CA SER A 14 10.49 6.80 -9.22
C SER A 14 9.30 7.62 -9.75
N SER A 15 8.09 7.07 -9.72
CA SER A 15 6.93 7.65 -10.38
C SER A 15 6.13 8.56 -9.45
N ASP A 16 5.74 9.74 -9.92
CA ASP A 16 4.87 10.67 -9.19
C ASP A 16 3.37 10.33 -9.26
N ILE A 17 3.00 9.15 -9.81
CA ILE A 17 1.61 8.67 -9.77
C ILE A 17 1.12 8.68 -8.30
N PRO A 18 -0.04 9.30 -7.99
CA PRO A 18 -0.60 9.27 -6.65
C PRO A 18 -0.84 7.84 -6.16
N LYS A 19 -0.52 7.55 -4.90
CA LYS A 19 -0.63 6.21 -4.30
C LYS A 19 -1.35 6.27 -2.96
N LEU A 20 -2.23 5.30 -2.73
CA LEU A 20 -2.75 5.00 -1.41
C LEU A 20 -2.16 3.67 -0.95
N PHE A 21 -1.31 3.72 0.08
CA PHE A 21 -0.75 2.54 0.71
C PHE A 21 -1.61 2.12 1.91
N ILE A 22 -2.33 1.01 1.76
CA ILE A 22 -3.11 0.39 2.82
C ILE A 22 -2.23 -0.65 3.53
N ASN A 23 -1.62 -0.23 4.64
CA ASN A 23 -0.81 -1.09 5.50
C ASN A 23 -1.71 -1.93 6.42
N ALA A 24 -1.24 -3.12 6.81
CA ALA A 24 -1.92 -4.00 7.76
C ALA A 24 -1.15 -4.08 9.09
N ASP A 25 -1.89 -4.24 10.19
CA ASP A 25 -1.35 -4.60 11.51
C ASP A 25 -2.18 -5.76 12.10
N PRO A 26 -1.59 -6.94 12.40
CA PRO A 26 -0.14 -7.26 12.33
C PRO A 26 0.39 -7.54 10.92
N GLY A 27 -0.49 -7.73 9.93
CA GLY A 27 -0.09 -8.04 8.55
C GLY A 27 0.47 -9.46 8.37
N SER A 28 0.83 -9.78 7.13
CA SER A 28 1.37 -11.11 6.77
C SER A 28 2.53 -11.02 5.78
N ILE A 29 2.25 -10.66 4.52
CA ILE A 29 3.26 -10.69 3.43
C ILE A 29 4.07 -9.40 3.37
N LEU A 30 3.42 -8.23 3.48
CA LEU A 30 4.06 -6.92 3.31
C LEU A 30 4.43 -6.32 4.67
N VAL A 31 5.42 -6.91 5.33
CA VAL A 31 5.95 -6.48 6.63
C VAL A 31 7.47 -6.26 6.53
N GLY A 32 8.11 -5.72 7.57
CA GLY A 32 9.58 -5.59 7.61
C GLY A 32 10.15 -4.80 6.42
N LYS A 33 11.24 -5.29 5.83
CA LYS A 33 12.01 -4.55 4.79
C LYS A 33 11.19 -4.22 3.54
N GLN A 34 10.33 -5.13 3.07
CA GLN A 34 9.49 -4.84 1.90
C GLN A 34 8.47 -3.73 2.17
N ARG A 35 7.95 -3.63 3.41
CA ARG A 35 7.09 -2.53 3.81
C ARG A 35 7.84 -1.20 3.81
N GLU A 36 9.03 -1.17 4.42
CA GLU A 36 9.85 0.05 4.45
C GLU A 36 10.27 0.48 3.03
N PHE A 37 10.47 -0.46 2.11
CA PHE A 37 10.67 -0.15 0.70
C PHE A 37 9.44 0.52 0.06
N CYS A 38 8.24 -0.02 0.25
CA CYS A 38 7.01 0.60 -0.28
C CYS A 38 6.75 2.01 0.30
N ARG A 39 7.11 2.25 1.57
CA ARG A 39 7.02 3.57 2.24
C ARG A 39 7.96 4.63 1.66
N SER A 40 9.01 4.22 0.96
CA SER A 40 9.94 5.15 0.31
C SER A 40 9.39 5.76 -0.98
N TRP A 41 8.28 5.24 -1.52
CA TRP A 41 7.74 5.70 -2.80
C TRP A 41 7.12 7.10 -2.68
N PRO A 42 7.31 7.99 -3.68
CA PRO A 42 6.82 9.36 -3.63
C PRO A 42 5.29 9.44 -3.83
N ASN A 43 4.70 10.60 -3.53
CA ASN A 43 3.28 10.89 -3.70
C ASN A 43 2.35 9.80 -3.12
N GLN A 44 2.67 9.33 -1.91
CA GLN A 44 1.98 8.24 -1.24
C GLN A 44 1.30 8.75 0.04
N LEU A 45 0.01 8.44 0.18
CA LEU A 45 -0.71 8.51 1.45
C LEU A 45 -0.72 7.11 2.08
N GLU A 46 -0.45 6.99 3.38
CA GLU A 46 -0.51 5.71 4.10
C GLU A 46 -1.67 5.71 5.11
N VAL A 47 -2.39 4.58 5.16
CA VAL A 47 -3.32 4.25 6.25
C VAL A 47 -2.97 2.87 6.79
N THR A 48 -3.23 2.60 8.06
CA THR A 48 -3.07 1.27 8.65
C THR A 48 -4.41 0.76 9.16
N VAL A 49 -4.76 -0.48 8.80
CA VAL A 49 -5.99 -1.16 9.22
C VAL A 49 -5.65 -2.49 9.90
N LYS A 50 -6.61 -3.03 10.67
CA LYS A 50 -6.44 -4.34 11.31
C LYS A 50 -6.60 -5.45 10.28
N GLY A 51 -5.69 -6.42 10.29
CA GLY A 51 -5.84 -7.63 9.49
C GLY A 51 -4.54 -8.35 9.22
N LEU A 52 -4.66 -9.53 8.61
CA LEU A 52 -3.51 -10.36 8.20
C LEU A 52 -3.22 -10.23 6.72
N HIS A 53 -3.84 -11.07 5.90
CA HIS A 53 -3.63 -11.13 4.45
C HIS A 53 -4.85 -10.71 3.64
N PHE A 54 -6.04 -11.15 4.06
CA PHE A 54 -7.32 -10.79 3.44
C PHE A 54 -7.92 -9.57 4.14
N LEU A 55 -7.22 -8.42 4.06
CA LEU A 55 -7.60 -7.20 4.80
C LEU A 55 -9.03 -6.75 4.48
N GLN A 56 -9.55 -7.09 3.29
CA GLN A 56 -10.92 -6.76 2.88
C GLN A 56 -11.98 -7.47 3.73
N GLU A 57 -11.67 -8.65 4.27
CA GLU A 57 -12.58 -9.39 5.16
C GLU A 57 -12.47 -8.92 6.62
N ASP A 58 -11.31 -8.39 7.01
CA ASP A 58 -11.05 -7.92 8.37
C ASP A 58 -11.48 -6.45 8.57
N SER A 59 -11.19 -5.57 7.61
CA SER A 59 -11.39 -4.11 7.68
C SER A 59 -12.00 -3.50 6.40
N PRO A 60 -13.12 -4.02 5.86
CA PRO A 60 -13.68 -3.54 4.59
C PRO A 60 -14.11 -2.07 4.62
N GLN A 61 -14.73 -1.62 5.73
CA GLN A 61 -15.23 -0.26 5.83
C GLN A 61 -14.10 0.78 5.91
N GLU A 62 -13.06 0.50 6.70
CA GLU A 62 -11.90 1.39 6.83
C GLU A 62 -11.17 1.54 5.49
N ILE A 63 -10.98 0.43 4.78
CA ILE A 63 -10.39 0.40 3.44
C ILE A 63 -11.23 1.22 2.45
N GLY A 64 -12.54 0.96 2.39
CA GLY A 64 -13.45 1.66 1.49
C GLY A 64 -13.46 3.17 1.73
N GLN A 65 -13.47 3.59 3.01
CA GLN A 65 -13.43 4.99 3.37
C GLN A 65 -12.10 5.64 2.99
N ALA A 66 -10.97 4.97 3.22
CA ALA A 66 -9.65 5.47 2.83
C ALA A 66 -9.55 5.67 1.31
N ILE A 67 -10.04 4.72 0.52
CA ILE A 67 -10.08 4.82 -0.94
C ILE A 67 -10.95 6.00 -1.38
N ALA A 68 -12.17 6.13 -0.85
CA ALA A 68 -13.08 7.20 -1.21
C ALA A 68 -12.51 8.59 -0.87
N THR A 69 -11.93 8.73 0.33
CA THR A 69 -11.31 9.98 0.78
C THR A 69 -10.08 10.33 -0.05
N TRP A 70 -9.19 9.37 -0.30
CA TRP A 70 -8.01 9.57 -1.13
C TRP A 70 -8.40 9.98 -2.56
N HIS A 71 -9.34 9.28 -3.18
CA HIS A 71 -9.80 9.55 -4.54
C HIS A 71 -10.46 10.92 -4.68
N ALA A 72 -11.21 11.37 -3.67
CA ALA A 72 -11.84 12.69 -3.67
C ALA A 72 -10.82 13.86 -3.57
N ALA A 73 -9.57 13.57 -3.17
CA ALA A 73 -8.51 14.54 -3.00
C ALA A 73 -7.43 14.50 -4.11
N LEU A 74 -7.61 13.66 -5.13
CA LEU A 74 -6.77 13.62 -6.34
C LEU A 74 -7.07 14.81 -7.26
#